data_AF-A0A2D4NF08-F1
#
_entry.id   AF-A0A2D4NF08-F1
#
_cell.length_a   1.000
_cell.length_b   1.000
_cell.length_c   1.000
_cell.angle_alpha   90.00
_cell.angle_beta   90.00
_cell.angle_gamma   90.00
#
_symmetry.space_group_name_H-M   'P 1'
#
loop_
_entity.id
_entity.type
_entity.pdbx_description
1 polymer ?
#
loop_
_entity_poly.entity_id
_entity_poly.type
_entity_poly.pdbx_seq_one_letter_code
_entity_poly.pdbx_strand_id
1 'polypeptide(L)'
;MFHVSTKLPFTEGDTQQLQRKRHIGNDIVAIIFQEENTPFVPDMIASNFLHAYIVVQAENPETDNTSYKVAVTAREDVPSFGPSLPSPPVFQKNAEFREFLLTKLINAENACCKSDKF
;
A
#
# COMPACT_ATOMS: atom_id res chain seq x y z
N MET A 1 -2.42 -11.88 -5.91
CA MET A 1 -2.97 -11.14 -7.07
C MET A 1 -2.98 -9.67 -6.71
N PHE A 2 -2.79 -8.74 -7.65
CA PHE A 2 -2.83 -7.29 -7.37
C PHE A 2 -3.91 -6.58 -8.19
N HIS A 3 -4.69 -5.72 -7.55
CA HIS A 3 -5.61 -4.80 -8.22
C HIS A 3 -4.89 -3.48 -8.54
N VAL A 4 -4.34 -3.37 -9.75
CA VAL A 4 -3.56 -2.19 -10.16
C VAL A 4 -4.48 -1.16 -10.79
N SER A 5 -4.69 -0.02 -10.12
CA SER A 5 -5.64 1.04 -10.52
C SER A 5 -5.48 1.49 -11.98
N THR A 6 -4.26 1.67 -12.46
CA THR A 6 -3.94 2.09 -13.84
C THR A 6 -4.14 1.00 -14.89
N LYS A 7 -4.22 -0.27 -14.47
CA LYS A 7 -4.52 -1.42 -15.34
C LYS A 7 -6.00 -1.83 -15.29
N LEU A 8 -6.77 -1.31 -14.34
CA LEU A 8 -8.22 -1.48 -14.28
C LEU A 8 -8.91 -0.51 -15.25
N PRO A 9 -10.05 -0.91 -15.85
CA PRO A 9 -10.79 -0.07 -16.80
C PRO A 9 -11.06 1.33 -16.26
N PHE A 10 -10.87 2.33 -17.12
CA PHE A 10 -11.27 3.71 -16.85
C PHE A 10 -12.68 3.91 -17.39
N THR A 11 -13.57 4.48 -16.57
CA THR A 11 -14.94 4.81 -16.99
C THR A 11 -15.08 6.31 -17.11
N GLU A 12 -15.24 6.83 -18.33
CA GLU A 12 -15.49 8.25 -18.57
C GLU A 12 -16.78 8.72 -17.88
N GLY A 13 -16.75 9.90 -17.28
CA GLY A 13 -17.90 10.47 -16.55
C GLY A 13 -18.12 9.91 -15.13
N ASP A 14 -17.45 8.82 -14.74
CA ASP A 14 -17.49 8.30 -13.38
C ASP A 14 -16.38 8.93 -12.52
N THR A 15 -16.71 10.01 -11.81
CA THR A 15 -15.74 10.74 -10.97
C THR A 15 -15.17 9.91 -9.82
N GLN A 16 -15.90 8.88 -9.35
CA GLN A 16 -15.42 7.99 -8.28
C GLN A 16 -14.72 6.73 -8.80
N GLN A 17 -14.76 6.47 -10.11
CA GLN A 17 -14.22 5.26 -10.72
C GLN A 17 -14.70 4.00 -9.98
N LEU A 18 -16.01 3.83 -9.84
CA LEU A 18 -16.66 2.76 -9.08
C LEU A 18 -16.18 1.37 -9.49
N GLN A 19 -15.85 1.14 -10.76
CA GLN A 19 -15.27 -0.13 -11.21
C GLN A 19 -13.91 -0.40 -10.56
N ARG A 20 -13.03 0.60 -10.49
CA ARG A 20 -11.73 0.48 -9.80
C ARG A 20 -11.92 0.34 -8.30
N LYS A 21 -12.78 1.17 -7.73
CA LYS A 21 -13.09 1.18 -6.29
C LYS A 21 -13.74 -0.11 -5.82
N ARG A 22 -14.54 -0.78 -6.66
CA ARG A 22 -15.13 -2.09 -6.35
C ARG A 22 -14.06 -3.18 -6.17
N HIS A 23 -12.95 -3.09 -6.88
CA HIS A 23 -11.84 -4.04 -6.69
C HIS A 23 -10.97 -3.61 -5.52
N ILE A 24 -10.36 -2.43 -5.60
CA ILE A 24 -9.36 -1.96 -4.63
C ILE A 24 -10.00 -1.67 -3.27
N GLY A 25 -11.18 -1.07 -3.26
CA GLY A 25 -11.88 -0.72 -2.02
C GLY A 25 -12.44 -1.90 -1.25
N ASN A 26 -12.43 -3.11 -1.82
CA ASN A 26 -12.78 -4.36 -1.13
C ASN A 26 -11.55 -5.17 -0.73
N ASP A 27 -10.33 -4.69 -1.01
CA ASP A 27 -9.11 -5.27 -0.47
C ASP A 27 -8.94 -4.91 1.00
N ILE A 28 -8.15 -5.71 1.72
CA ILE A 28 -7.81 -5.48 3.13
C ILE A 28 -6.58 -4.56 3.26
N VAL A 29 -5.60 -4.77 2.37
CA VAL A 29 -4.31 -4.08 2.37
C VAL A 29 -4.06 -3.50 0.98
N ALA A 30 -3.57 -2.25 0.91
CA ALA A 30 -3.21 -1.61 -0.35
C ALA A 30 -1.79 -1.06 -0.35
N ILE A 31 -1.19 -0.98 -1.54
CA ILE A 31 0.06 -0.26 -1.78
C ILE A 31 -0.28 1.12 -2.35
N ILE A 32 0.30 2.17 -1.76
CA ILE A 32 0.25 3.52 -2.31
C ILE A 32 1.62 3.82 -2.92
N PHE A 33 1.70 3.82 -4.24
CA PHE A 33 2.93 4.19 -4.95
C PHE A 33 2.96 5.70 -5.19
N GLN A 34 4.06 6.34 -4.84
CA GLN A 34 4.24 7.78 -4.93
C GLN A 34 5.48 8.15 -5.73
N GLU A 35 5.32 9.01 -6.73
CA GLU A 35 6.43 9.66 -7.42
C GLU A 35 6.92 10.87 -6.62
N GLU A 36 6.00 11.59 -5.96
CA GLU A 36 6.30 12.73 -5.09
C GLU A 36 5.83 12.46 -3.66
N ASN A 37 6.52 13.04 -2.67
CA ASN A 37 6.17 12.90 -1.25
C ASN A 37 4.89 13.67 -0.90
N THR A 38 3.75 13.05 -1.22
CA THR A 38 2.42 13.57 -0.92
C THR A 38 1.92 12.96 0.37
N PRO A 39 1.50 13.76 1.37
CA PRO A 39 0.90 13.22 2.58
C PRO A 39 -0.29 12.30 2.27
N PHE A 40 -0.31 11.13 2.88
CA PHE A 40 -1.39 10.15 2.77
C PHE A 40 -1.81 9.71 4.16
N VAL A 41 -3.13 9.71 4.43
CA VAL A 41 -3.70 9.14 5.65
C VAL A 41 -4.83 8.17 5.28
N PRO A 42 -5.06 7.10 6.07
CA PRO A 42 -6.09 6.09 5.79
C PRO A 42 -7.47 6.67 5.48
N ASP A 43 -7.86 7.73 6.18
CA ASP A 43 -9.18 8.37 6.06
C ASP A 43 -9.44 9.03 4.69
N MET A 44 -8.40 9.22 3.87
CA MET A 44 -8.56 9.73 2.51
C MET A 44 -9.33 8.76 1.60
N ILE A 45 -9.35 7.46 1.93
CA ILE A 45 -10.08 6.44 1.16
C ILE A 45 -11.21 5.87 2.00
N ALA A 46 -12.44 6.28 1.67
CA ALA A 46 -13.64 5.72 2.28
C ALA A 46 -13.85 4.26 1.83
N SER A 47 -13.44 3.31 2.68
CA SER A 47 -13.66 1.87 2.54
C SER A 47 -13.89 1.23 3.91
N ASN A 48 -14.79 0.25 3.96
CA ASN A 48 -14.97 -0.58 5.16
C ASN A 48 -13.91 -1.66 5.28
N PHE A 49 -13.29 -2.08 4.16
CA PHE A 49 -12.40 -3.25 4.08
C PHE A 49 -10.92 -2.88 4.20
N LEU A 50 -10.50 -1.72 3.66
CA LEU A 50 -9.10 -1.31 3.73
C LEU A 50 -8.74 -0.90 5.17
N HIS A 51 -7.78 -1.61 5.76
CA HIS A 51 -7.33 -1.41 7.14
C HIS A 51 -5.84 -1.08 7.24
N ALA A 52 -5.03 -1.46 6.25
CA ALA A 52 -3.60 -1.15 6.22
C ALA A 52 -3.12 -0.71 4.84
N TYR A 53 -2.13 0.17 4.84
CA TYR A 53 -1.51 0.74 3.65
C TYR A 53 0.01 0.72 3.79
N ILE A 54 0.68 0.29 2.71
CA ILE A 54 2.13 0.43 2.57
C ILE A 54 2.40 1.49 1.52
N VAL A 55 2.96 2.61 1.96
CA VAL A 55 3.34 3.72 1.09
C VAL A 55 4.76 3.46 0.58
N VAL A 56 4.94 3.46 -0.73
CA VAL A 56 6.22 3.25 -1.41
C VAL A 56 6.49 4.47 -2.28
N GLN A 57 7.42 5.31 -1.85
CA GLN A 57 7.85 6.48 -2.59
C GLN A 57 9.11 6.15 -3.39
N ALA A 58 9.09 6.39 -4.69
CA ALA A 58 10.28 6.27 -5.52
C ALA A 58 11.24 7.46 -5.31
N GLU A 59 12.52 7.14 -5.17
CA GLU A 59 13.62 8.10 -5.14
C GLU A 59 14.56 7.78 -6.31
N ASN A 60 14.99 8.82 -7.04
CA ASN A 60 15.77 8.69 -8.27
C ASN A 60 15.15 7.71 -9.29
N PRO A 61 13.85 7.85 -9.63
CA PRO A 61 13.18 6.92 -10.54
C PRO A 61 13.89 6.89 -11.90
N GLU A 62 13.81 5.74 -12.56
CA GLU A 62 14.38 5.51 -13.91
C GLU A 62 15.91 5.63 -13.98
N THR A 63 16.60 5.47 -12.85
CA THR A 63 18.08 5.43 -12.76
C THR A 63 18.57 4.10 -12.21
N ASP A 64 19.86 3.79 -12.39
CA ASP A 64 20.50 2.61 -11.80
C ASP A 64 20.51 2.64 -10.26
N ASN A 65 20.35 3.83 -9.67
CA ASN A 65 20.31 4.06 -8.22
C ASN A 65 18.88 4.28 -7.71
N THR A 66 17.87 3.73 -8.39
CA THR A 66 16.47 3.81 -7.94
C THR A 66 16.33 3.18 -6.55
N SER A 67 15.91 3.98 -5.57
CA SER A 67 15.58 3.55 -4.22
C SER A 67 14.10 3.79 -3.91
N TYR A 68 13.62 3.13 -2.86
CA TYR A 68 12.25 3.22 -2.41
C TYR A 68 12.21 3.54 -0.93
N LYS A 69 11.63 4.68 -0.59
CA LYS A 69 11.31 5.03 0.78
C LYS A 69 9.96 4.43 1.15
N VAL A 70 9.91 3.70 2.25
CA VAL A 70 8.72 2.95 2.65
C VAL A 70 8.17 3.50 3.96
N ALA A 71 6.85 3.70 3.99
CA ALA A 71 6.11 3.99 5.21
C ALA A 71 4.91 3.05 5.32
N VAL A 72 4.42 2.89 6.55
CA VAL A 72 3.26 2.04 6.84
C VAL A 72 2.27 2.87 7.63
N THR A 73 1.01 2.81 7.24
CA THR A 73 -0.10 3.40 7.99
C THR A 73 -1.26 2.41 8.02
N ALA A 74 -1.94 2.31 9.15
CA ALA A 74 -3.05 1.41 9.35
C ALA A 74 -4.05 2.05 10.32
N ARG A 75 -5.24 1.47 10.45
CA ARG A 75 -6.19 1.85 11.49
C ARG A 75 -5.63 1.52 12.88
N GLU A 76 -6.14 2.21 13.90
CA GLU A 76 -5.66 2.11 15.29
C GLU A 76 -5.82 0.70 15.90
N ASP A 77 -6.80 -0.07 15.42
CA ASP A 77 -7.13 -1.42 15.86
C ASP A 77 -6.29 -2.53 15.20
N VAL A 78 -5.41 -2.17 14.26
CA VAL A 78 -4.52 -3.14 13.60
C VAL A 78 -3.23 -3.28 14.42
N PRO A 79 -2.91 -4.48 14.94
CA PRO A 79 -1.69 -4.70 15.69
C PRO A 79 -0.45 -4.56 14.79
N SER A 80 0.71 -4.25 15.38
CA SER A 80 1.98 -4.20 14.67
C SER A 80 2.28 -5.51 13.92
N PHE A 81 2.78 -5.40 12.69
CA PHE A 81 3.14 -6.54 11.84
C PHE A 81 4.55 -6.41 11.27
N GLY A 82 5.25 -7.54 11.13
CA GLY A 82 6.60 -7.60 10.60
C GLY A 82 6.65 -7.77 9.07
N PRO A 83 7.85 -7.75 8.46
CA PRO A 83 9.15 -7.38 9.05
C PRO A 83 9.21 -5.89 9.45
N SER A 84 10.03 -5.54 10.45
CA SER A 84 10.22 -4.14 10.86
C SER A 84 10.89 -3.32 9.76
N LEU A 85 10.55 -2.03 9.67
CA LEU A 85 11.23 -1.12 8.76
C LEU A 85 12.70 -0.94 9.19
N PRO A 86 13.65 -0.84 8.25
CA PRO A 86 15.01 -0.46 8.57
C PRO A 86 15.08 1.02 8.98
N SER A 87 16.23 1.43 9.53
CA SER A 87 16.53 2.83 9.85
C SER A 87 17.82 3.22 9.12
N PRO A 88 17.76 4.01 8.03
CA PRO A 88 16.56 4.65 7.46
C PRO A 88 15.62 3.66 6.72
N PRO A 89 14.31 3.99 6.56
CA PRO A 89 13.33 3.10 5.93
C PRO A 89 13.40 3.14 4.40
N VAL A 90 14.60 2.92 3.85
CA VAL A 90 14.90 3.02 2.41
C VAL A 90 15.44 1.68 1.91
N PHE A 91 14.96 1.27 0.74
CA PHE A 91 15.32 0.02 0.09
C PHE A 91 15.84 0.27 -1.32
N GLN A 92 16.77 -0.56 -1.78
CA GLN A 92 17.21 -0.56 -3.18
C GLN A 92 16.27 -1.40 -4.04
N LYS A 93 16.20 -1.11 -5.34
CA LYS A 93 15.45 -1.93 -6.30
C LYS A 93 16.12 -3.29 -6.52
N ASN A 94 15.90 -4.24 -5.62
CA ASN A 94 16.48 -5.58 -5.67
C ASN A 94 15.49 -6.67 -5.21
N ALA A 95 15.94 -7.93 -5.20
CA ALA A 95 15.12 -9.06 -4.78
C ALA A 95 14.75 -9.02 -3.28
N GLU A 96 15.63 -8.48 -2.44
CA GLU A 96 15.40 -8.35 -0.99
C GLU A 96 14.25 -7.40 -0.70
N PHE A 97 14.17 -6.26 -1.40
CA PHE A 97 13.04 -5.34 -1.26
C PHE A 97 11.73 -5.98 -1.68
N ARG A 98 11.74 -6.76 -2.78
CA ARG A 98 10.56 -7.50 -3.22
C ARG A 98 10.09 -8.49 -2.16
N GLU A 99 11.01 -9.25 -1.58
CA GLU A 99 10.71 -10.22 -0.52
C GLU A 99 10.17 -9.54 0.74
N PHE A 100 10.81 -8.44 1.16
CA PHE A 100 10.34 -7.60 2.27
C PHE A 100 8.91 -7.13 2.03
N LEU A 101 8.64 -6.52 0.87
CA LEU A 101 7.34 -5.92 0.56
C LEU A 101 6.22 -6.97 0.54
N LEU A 102 6.46 -8.12 -0.11
CA LEU A 102 5.48 -9.20 -0.16
C LEU A 102 5.19 -9.80 1.22
N THR A 103 6.25 -10.05 2.01
CA THR A 103 6.09 -10.56 3.38
C THR A 103 5.34 -9.56 4.26
N LYS A 104 5.66 -8.27 4.12
CA LYS A 104 5.01 -7.18 4.86
C LYS A 104 3.52 -7.08 4.54
N LEU A 105 3.13 -7.24 3.27
CA LEU A 105 1.72 -7.23 2.84
C LEU A 105 0.92 -8.39 3.43
N ILE A 106 1.47 -9.61 3.37
CA ILE A 106 0.82 -10.81 3.93
C ILE A 106 0.64 -10.67 5.45
N ASN A 107 1.67 -10.19 6.13
CA ASN A 107 1.61 -9.98 7.57
C ASN A 107 0.65 -8.84 7.95
N ALA A 108 0.55 -7.80 7.13
CA ALA A 108 -0.44 -6.74 7.31
C ALA A 108 -1.86 -7.30 7.24
N GLU A 109 -2.16 -8.16 6.26
CA GLU A 109 -3.47 -8.80 6.13
C GLU A 109 -3.79 -9.70 7.33
N ASN A 110 -2.84 -10.54 7.74
CA ASN A 110 -2.95 -11.38 8.94
C ASN A 110 -3.17 -10.56 10.23
N ALA A 111 -2.61 -9.35 10.32
CA ALA A 111 -2.84 -8.45 11.43
C ALA A 111 -4.22 -7.79 11.36
N CYS A 112 -4.65 -7.37 10.17
CA CYS A 112 -6.00 -6.80 9.97
C CYS A 112 -7.09 -7.80 10.36
N CYS A 113 -6.94 -9.09 10.07
CA CYS A 113 -7.88 -10.14 10.50
C CYS A 113 -7.98 -10.33 12.02
N LYS A 114 -7.16 -9.65 12.82
CA LYS A 114 -7.22 -9.66 14.29
C LYS A 114 -7.81 -8.36 14.86
N SER A 115 -8.19 -7.41 14.01
CA SER A 115 -8.83 -6.15 14.41
C SER A 115 -10.33 -6.35 14.64
N ASP A 116 -10.94 -5.51 15.48
CA ASP A 116 -12.32 -5.67 15.98
C ASP A 116 -13.40 -5.63 14.88
N LYS A 117 -13.05 -5.23 13.65
CA LYS A 117 -13.96 -5.12 12.50
C LYS A 117 -14.00 -6.35 11.60
N PHE A 118 -13.21 -7.39 11.89
CA PHE A 118 -13.21 -8.67 11.18
C PHE A 118 -13.55 -9.85 12.09
#